data_AF-A0A7V8QGY5-F1
#
_entry.id   AF-A0A7V8QGY5-F1
#
_cell.length_a   1.000
_cell.length_b   1.000
_cell.length_c   1.000
_cell.angle_alpha   90.00
_cell.angle_beta   90.00
_cell.angle_gamma   90.00
#
_symmetry.space_group_name_H-M   'P 1'
#
loop_
_entity.id
_entity.type
_entity.pdbx_description
1 polymer ?
#
loop_
_entity_poly.entity_id
_entity_poly.type
_entity_poly.pdbx_seq_one_letter_code
_entity_poly.pdbx_strand_id
1 'polypeptide(L)'
;MALLIWGGVAAAREGGTAAGDPVAEDSWGSYIEGAQRAFSGDIVQTGRWLDGFFGSDVLDADQEGSVLRLGFSTELKRGGLQWEPEVRLQLELPRTEKRFNFYLESTVEDAFTADESEPVGVAAAVDPAREEDEDDFIAGFEYVDSWAEFLNFRAGAGVIVQWPPNPFTRMRIRRSFFLGDWQLRLGQELFWSHDRGPGTETEMLWQHPMDEVHFFRAQTDATYLERDDTVYYGQQFLISRRLAPRQGLLYRLAFYSQSDEGTPFTRVVYDLRWRRPVYSDWVLMELRPGFDFPRDEDFEMQPRVFLTVEALFGDRQEYEY
;
A
#
# COMPACT_ATOMS: atom_id res chain seq x y z
N MET A 1 52.38 3.37 -15.37
CA MET A 1 53.75 3.38 -15.94
C MET A 1 53.82 2.21 -16.91
N ALA A 2 53.98 2.52 -18.20
CA ALA A 2 53.79 1.60 -19.32
C ALA A 2 54.98 0.66 -19.55
N LEU A 3 54.72 -0.52 -20.12
CA LEU A 3 55.65 -1.20 -21.03
C LEU A 3 54.91 -2.19 -21.95
N LEU A 4 54.92 -1.83 -23.24
CA LEU A 4 54.57 -2.59 -24.44
C LEU A 4 55.86 -3.09 -25.08
N ILE A 5 55.94 -4.35 -25.55
CA ILE A 5 56.72 -4.84 -26.73
C ILE A 5 56.05 -6.16 -27.21
N TRP A 6 55.36 -6.23 -28.37
CA TRP A 6 55.80 -6.72 -29.72
C TRP A 6 56.37 -8.17 -29.71
N GLY A 7 56.09 -9.15 -30.58
CA GLY A 7 55.41 -9.30 -31.89
C GLY A 7 56.14 -10.45 -32.64
N GLY A 8 55.44 -11.39 -33.30
CA GLY A 8 56.09 -12.43 -34.13
C GLY A 8 55.18 -13.58 -34.62
N VAL A 9 55.15 -13.78 -35.95
CA VAL A 9 54.26 -14.64 -36.76
C VAL A 9 55.01 -15.91 -37.24
N ALA A 10 54.35 -17.08 -37.33
CA ALA A 10 54.42 -18.03 -38.47
C ALA A 10 53.63 -19.37 -38.29
N ALA A 11 52.58 -19.52 -39.10
CA ALA A 11 52.15 -20.67 -39.94
C ALA A 11 52.13 -22.16 -39.47
N ALA A 12 50.89 -22.69 -39.46
CA ALA A 12 50.37 -23.86 -40.21
C ALA A 12 50.65 -25.32 -39.77
N ARG A 13 49.59 -26.05 -39.36
CA ARG A 13 48.80 -27.04 -40.14
C ARG A 13 48.29 -28.27 -39.32
N GLU A 14 46.99 -28.51 -39.48
CA GLU A 14 46.23 -29.78 -39.49
C GLU A 14 45.89 -30.54 -38.19
N GLY A 15 44.57 -30.62 -37.94
CA GLY A 15 43.88 -31.88 -37.62
C GLY A 15 43.21 -31.95 -36.23
N GLY A 16 41.88 -31.93 -36.19
CA GLY A 16 41.14 -32.51 -35.06
C GLY A 16 39.87 -31.78 -34.63
N THR A 17 38.74 -32.45 -34.89
CA THR A 17 37.46 -32.38 -34.15
C THR A 17 36.73 -31.04 -34.07
N ALA A 18 35.72 -30.91 -34.94
CA ALA A 18 34.54 -30.09 -34.67
C ALA A 18 33.78 -30.68 -33.47
N ALA A 19 34.04 -30.14 -32.29
CA ALA A 19 33.08 -30.11 -31.20
C ALA A 19 32.50 -28.69 -31.22
N GLY A 20 31.19 -28.57 -31.43
CA GLY A 20 30.52 -27.29 -31.35
C GLY A 20 30.68 -26.74 -29.94
N ASP A 21 31.21 -25.53 -29.82
CA ASP A 21 31.17 -24.75 -28.58
C ASP A 21 29.70 -24.62 -28.15
N PRO A 22 29.33 -25.00 -26.90
CA PRO A 22 28.06 -24.58 -26.36
C PRO A 22 28.14 -23.06 -26.21
N VAL A 23 27.24 -22.39 -26.92
CA VAL A 23 27.08 -20.95 -26.93
C VAL A 23 26.95 -20.46 -25.49
N ALA A 24 27.80 -19.52 -25.10
CA ALA A 24 27.83 -18.86 -23.79
C ALA A 24 26.64 -17.89 -23.57
N GLU A 25 25.46 -18.23 -24.10
CA GLU A 25 24.22 -17.46 -23.98
C GLU A 25 23.43 -17.79 -22.70
N ASP A 26 23.63 -18.98 -22.11
CA ASP A 26 22.89 -19.43 -20.91
C ASP A 26 23.41 -18.83 -19.58
N SER A 27 24.66 -18.35 -19.53
CA SER A 27 25.25 -17.83 -18.28
C SER A 27 24.77 -16.40 -18.00
N TRP A 28 24.77 -15.52 -19.00
CA TRP A 28 24.30 -14.13 -18.83
C TRP A 28 22.81 -14.05 -18.52
N GLY A 29 21.99 -14.88 -19.15
CA GLY A 29 20.56 -14.99 -18.83
C GLY A 29 20.32 -15.41 -17.39
N SER A 30 21.01 -16.46 -16.92
CA SER A 30 20.88 -16.93 -15.53
C SER A 30 21.41 -15.93 -14.49
N TYR A 31 22.45 -15.12 -14.79
CA TYR A 31 22.89 -14.03 -13.92
C TYR A 31 21.89 -12.86 -13.87
N ILE A 32 21.30 -12.48 -15.00
CA ILE A 32 20.29 -11.41 -15.07
C ILE A 32 19.01 -11.87 -14.36
N GLU A 33 18.58 -13.10 -14.58
CA GLU A 33 17.44 -13.69 -13.87
C GLU A 33 17.72 -13.84 -12.37
N GLY A 34 18.95 -14.20 -11.98
CA GLY A 34 19.38 -14.29 -10.58
C GLY A 34 19.35 -12.93 -9.89
N ALA A 35 19.89 -11.89 -10.53
CA ALA A 35 19.83 -10.52 -10.07
C ALA A 35 18.38 -10.04 -9.98
N GLN A 36 17.58 -10.27 -11.02
CA GLN A 36 16.15 -9.93 -11.04
C GLN A 36 15.40 -10.58 -9.88
N ARG A 37 15.63 -11.88 -9.61
CA ARG A 37 14.98 -12.59 -8.49
C ARG A 37 15.41 -12.02 -7.14
N ALA A 38 16.70 -11.78 -6.92
CA ALA A 38 17.21 -11.21 -5.68
C ALA A 38 16.63 -9.81 -5.42
N PHE A 39 16.72 -8.91 -6.40
CA PHE A 39 16.17 -7.56 -6.28
C PHE A 39 14.64 -7.58 -6.12
N SER A 40 13.93 -8.45 -6.84
CA SER A 40 12.48 -8.59 -6.65
C SER A 40 12.12 -9.05 -5.23
N GLY A 41 12.95 -9.90 -4.62
CA GLY A 41 12.77 -10.36 -3.25
C GLY A 41 12.88 -9.23 -2.23
N ASP A 42 13.95 -8.43 -2.32
CA ASP A 42 14.22 -7.32 -1.39
C ASP A 42 13.16 -6.21 -1.50
N ILE A 43 12.72 -5.89 -2.72
CA ILE A 43 11.67 -4.90 -2.97
C ILE A 43 10.34 -5.40 -2.38
N VAL A 44 9.98 -6.67 -2.62
CA VAL A 44 8.75 -7.27 -2.10
C VAL A 44 8.77 -7.35 -0.58
N GLN A 45 9.88 -7.76 0.02
CA GLN A 45 10.01 -7.87 1.48
C GLN A 45 9.92 -6.49 2.15
N THR A 46 10.63 -5.50 1.61
CA THR A 46 10.60 -4.13 2.15
C THR A 46 9.24 -3.47 1.96
N GLY A 47 8.61 -3.69 0.79
CA GLY A 47 7.24 -3.25 0.53
C GLY A 47 6.24 -3.88 1.51
N ARG A 48 6.32 -5.19 1.75
CA ARG A 48 5.50 -5.88 2.75
C ARG A 48 5.73 -5.38 4.17
N TRP A 49 6.98 -5.08 4.55
CA TRP A 49 7.27 -4.46 5.84
C TRP A 49 6.64 -3.07 5.95
N LEU A 50 6.76 -2.24 4.91
CA LEU A 50 6.15 -0.91 4.88
C LEU A 50 4.62 -1.03 5.02
N ASP A 51 4.01 -1.92 4.23
CA ASP A 51 2.56 -2.18 4.24
C ASP A 51 2.10 -2.75 5.60
N GLY A 52 2.84 -3.67 6.20
CA GLY A 52 2.46 -4.27 7.49
C GLY A 52 2.72 -3.37 8.69
N PHE A 53 3.78 -2.56 8.66
CA PHE A 53 4.20 -1.73 9.79
C PHE A 53 3.54 -0.35 9.78
N PHE A 54 3.38 0.29 8.63
CA PHE A 54 2.74 1.60 8.50
C PHE A 54 1.37 1.57 7.82
N GLY A 55 1.00 0.47 7.17
CA GLY A 55 -0.31 0.35 6.52
C GLY A 55 -1.43 0.29 7.55
N SER A 56 -2.14 1.39 7.62
CA SER A 56 -3.53 1.50 8.04
C SER A 56 -4.48 1.41 6.85
N ASP A 57 -4.04 1.88 5.68
CA ASP A 57 -4.85 1.85 4.49
C ASP A 57 -5.00 0.45 3.91
N VAL A 58 -6.22 0.28 3.43
CA VAL A 58 -6.73 -0.72 2.53
C VAL A 58 -7.12 -2.06 3.16
N LEU A 59 -8.38 -2.38 2.89
CA LEU A 59 -8.97 -3.69 2.59
C LEU A 59 -8.12 -4.59 1.63
N ASP A 60 -6.82 -4.34 1.48
CA ASP A 60 -5.97 -4.71 0.35
C ASP A 60 -4.50 -4.93 0.74
N ALA A 61 -4.17 -4.92 2.03
CA ALA A 61 -2.91 -5.48 2.49
C ALA A 61 -2.85 -6.96 2.05
N ASP A 62 -1.75 -7.38 1.43
CA ASP A 62 -1.42 -8.80 1.23
C ASP A 62 -1.00 -9.42 2.58
N GLN A 63 -1.80 -9.16 3.63
CA GLN A 63 -1.62 -9.74 4.95
C GLN A 63 -2.24 -11.13 4.93
N GLU A 64 -1.37 -12.13 4.89
CA GLU A 64 -1.71 -13.51 5.19
C GLU A 64 -1.77 -13.70 6.71
N GLY A 65 -2.77 -14.43 7.19
CA GLY A 65 -2.96 -14.73 8.60
C GLY A 65 -4.21 -14.11 9.21
N SER A 66 -4.51 -14.55 10.44
CA SER A 66 -5.56 -13.96 11.27
C SER A 66 -4.95 -12.90 12.19
N VAL A 67 -5.41 -11.66 12.09
CA VAL A 67 -4.88 -10.49 12.82
C VAL A 67 -6.04 -9.71 13.46
N LEU A 68 -5.87 -9.31 14.72
CA LEU A 68 -6.73 -8.37 15.43
C LEU A 68 -5.88 -7.17 15.84
N ARG A 69 -6.27 -6.00 15.36
CA ARG A 69 -5.69 -4.70 15.67
C ARG A 69 -6.72 -3.88 16.43
N LEU A 70 -6.33 -3.39 17.61
CA LEU A 70 -7.13 -2.51 18.43
C LEU A 70 -6.36 -1.20 18.59
N GLY A 71 -6.90 -0.12 18.04
CA GLY A 71 -6.30 1.21 18.08
C GLY A 71 -7.12 2.18 18.92
N PHE A 72 -6.45 3.16 19.48
CA PHE A 72 -7.08 4.36 20.00
C PHE A 72 -6.24 5.55 19.59
N SER A 73 -6.86 6.52 18.95
CA SER A 73 -6.16 7.69 18.46
C SER A 73 -6.81 8.99 18.90
N THR A 74 -6.01 10.03 18.84
CA THR A 74 -6.39 11.36 19.24
C THR A 74 -5.83 12.35 18.23
N GLU A 75 -6.71 13.11 17.59
CA GLU A 75 -6.34 14.22 16.72
C GLU A 75 -6.39 15.54 17.49
N LEU A 76 -5.33 16.33 17.39
CA LEU A 76 -5.31 17.72 17.81
C LEU A 76 -5.21 18.63 16.59
N LYS A 77 -6.27 19.41 16.34
CA LYS A 77 -6.34 20.44 15.29
C LYS A 77 -6.80 21.78 15.84
N ARG A 78 -6.80 22.83 15.00
CA ARG A 78 -7.19 24.20 15.40
C ARG A 78 -8.61 24.26 15.99
N GLY A 79 -9.50 23.37 15.57
CA GLY A 79 -10.89 23.27 16.02
C GLY A 79 -11.11 22.53 17.34
N GLY A 80 -10.11 21.82 17.88
CA GLY A 80 -10.25 21.08 19.13
C GLY A 80 -9.51 19.75 19.14
N LEU A 81 -9.91 18.92 20.11
CA LEU A 81 -9.42 17.56 20.31
C LEU A 81 -10.52 16.60 19.86
N GLN A 82 -10.21 15.70 18.94
CA GLN A 82 -11.10 14.61 18.52
C GLN A 82 -10.49 13.26 18.95
N TRP A 83 -11.36 12.28 19.22
CA TRP A 83 -10.97 10.95 19.68
C TRP A 83 -11.61 9.90 18.79
N GLU A 84 -10.78 9.00 18.27
CA GLU A 84 -11.20 7.99 17.30
C GLU A 84 -10.77 6.61 17.80
N PRO A 85 -11.70 5.78 18.31
CA PRO A 85 -11.43 4.37 18.60
C PRO A 85 -11.34 3.58 17.29
N GLU A 86 -10.37 2.68 17.17
CA GLU A 86 -10.19 1.83 15.98
C GLU A 86 -10.27 0.35 16.36
N VAL A 87 -11.04 -0.40 15.58
CA VAL A 87 -11.09 -1.86 15.67
C VAL A 87 -10.95 -2.44 14.28
N ARG A 88 -9.97 -3.32 14.11
CA ARG A 88 -9.76 -4.07 12.86
C ARG A 88 -9.52 -5.53 13.16
N LEU A 89 -10.31 -6.38 12.54
CA LEU A 89 -10.26 -7.82 12.68
C LEU A 89 -10.24 -8.46 11.30
N GLN A 90 -9.18 -9.21 11.02
CA GLN A 90 -9.06 -10.06 9.83
C GLN A 90 -8.88 -11.51 10.28
N LEU A 91 -9.69 -12.40 9.73
CA LEU A 91 -9.66 -13.84 10.05
C LEU A 91 -9.51 -14.64 8.76
N GLU A 92 -8.38 -15.33 8.64
CA GLU A 92 -8.13 -16.30 7.57
C GLU A 92 -8.82 -17.63 7.92
N LEU A 93 -9.67 -18.15 7.03
CA LEU A 93 -10.45 -19.35 7.31
C LEU A 93 -9.64 -20.64 7.02
N PRO A 94 -9.19 -21.42 8.04
CA PRO A 94 -8.16 -22.46 7.85
C PRO A 94 -8.61 -23.64 6.99
N ARG A 95 -9.93 -23.86 6.88
CA ARG A 95 -10.51 -24.99 6.13
C ARG A 95 -10.78 -24.69 4.66
N THR A 96 -10.31 -23.55 4.16
CA THR A 96 -10.64 -23.04 2.82
C THR A 96 -9.42 -22.91 1.89
N GLU A 97 -8.33 -23.64 2.19
CA GLU A 97 -7.04 -23.47 1.50
C GLU A 97 -6.54 -22.01 1.53
N LYS A 98 -6.94 -21.23 2.55
CA LYS A 98 -6.59 -19.81 2.72
C LYS A 98 -7.16 -18.88 1.63
N ARG A 99 -8.16 -19.34 0.88
CA ARG A 99 -8.77 -18.57 -0.21
C ARG A 99 -9.95 -17.72 0.24
N PHE A 100 -10.43 -17.89 1.48
CA PHE A 100 -11.53 -17.11 2.01
C PHE A 100 -11.13 -16.42 3.31
N ASN A 101 -11.33 -15.10 3.32
CA ASN A 101 -11.07 -14.23 4.44
C ASN A 101 -12.37 -13.60 4.91
N PHE A 102 -12.51 -13.50 6.23
CA PHE A 102 -13.52 -12.63 6.85
C PHE A 102 -12.80 -11.40 7.38
N TYR A 103 -13.37 -10.23 7.15
CA TYR A 103 -12.86 -8.98 7.69
C TYR A 103 -13.98 -8.15 8.31
N LEU A 104 -13.63 -7.48 9.39
CA LEU A 104 -14.43 -6.48 10.07
C LEU A 104 -13.48 -5.31 10.36
N GLU A 105 -13.79 -4.15 9.81
CA GLU A 105 -12.97 -2.96 9.91
C GLU A 105 -13.85 -1.76 10.26
N SER A 106 -13.38 -0.89 11.14
CA SER A 106 -13.98 0.42 11.35
C SER A 106 -13.79 1.27 10.10
N THR A 107 -14.85 1.90 9.63
CA THR A 107 -14.86 2.79 8.45
C THR A 107 -14.70 4.26 8.79
N VAL A 108 -14.64 4.56 10.10
CA VAL A 108 -14.29 5.88 10.63
C VAL A 108 -13.14 6.43 9.80
N GLU A 109 -13.21 7.70 9.41
CA GLU A 109 -12.08 8.50 8.94
C GLU A 109 -10.88 8.13 9.82
N ASP A 110 -10.03 7.18 9.39
CA ASP A 110 -9.24 6.51 10.42
C ASP A 110 -8.37 7.61 11.01
N ALA A 111 -8.13 7.62 12.29
CA ALA A 111 -7.06 8.46 12.79
C ALA A 111 -5.69 8.11 12.17
N PHE A 112 -5.65 6.96 11.48
CA PHE A 112 -4.62 6.62 10.56
C PHE A 112 -4.82 6.98 9.08
N THR A 113 -6.01 7.37 8.60
CA THR A 113 -6.41 7.53 7.19
C THR A 113 -7.26 8.77 6.85
N ALA A 114 -7.79 9.49 7.85
CA ALA A 114 -8.66 10.67 7.74
C ALA A 114 -8.12 11.71 6.75
N ASP A 115 -6.79 11.76 6.59
CA ASP A 115 -6.11 12.64 5.66
C ASP A 115 -5.14 11.94 4.70
N GLU A 116 -5.18 10.61 4.64
CA GLU A 116 -4.14 9.78 4.02
C GLU A 116 -4.39 9.40 2.57
N SER A 117 -5.66 9.37 2.15
CA SER A 117 -6.08 9.29 0.75
C SER A 117 -7.56 9.69 0.62
N GLU A 118 -7.97 10.23 -0.54
CA GLU A 118 -9.39 10.18 -0.92
C GLU A 118 -9.83 8.71 -0.80
N PRO A 119 -10.97 8.39 -0.18
CA PRO A 119 -11.36 7.01 0.06
C PRO A 119 -11.35 6.25 -1.28
N VAL A 120 -10.63 5.13 -1.33
CA VAL A 120 -10.43 4.32 -2.53
C VAL A 120 -11.25 3.03 -2.48
N GLY A 121 -11.62 2.50 -3.65
CA GLY A 121 -12.38 1.26 -3.77
C GLY A 121 -13.72 1.30 -3.04
N VAL A 122 -14.11 0.20 -2.41
CA VAL A 122 -15.36 0.11 -1.61
C VAL A 122 -15.44 1.16 -0.49
N ALA A 123 -14.32 1.61 0.08
CA ALA A 123 -14.34 2.66 1.10
C ALA A 123 -14.84 4.00 0.54
N ALA A 124 -14.61 4.27 -0.75
CA ALA A 124 -15.19 5.42 -1.47
C ALA A 124 -16.73 5.39 -1.53
N ALA A 125 -17.30 4.21 -1.25
CA ALA A 125 -18.72 3.98 -1.26
C ALA A 125 -19.39 4.30 0.10
N VAL A 126 -18.62 4.75 1.09
CA VAL A 126 -19.10 5.40 2.31
C VAL A 126 -19.42 6.85 1.97
N ASP A 127 -20.46 7.41 2.59
CA ASP A 127 -20.89 8.77 2.30
C ASP A 127 -20.04 9.76 3.11
N PRO A 128 -19.20 10.62 2.47
CA PRO A 128 -18.41 11.63 3.19
C PRO A 128 -19.28 12.72 3.84
N ALA A 129 -20.58 12.81 3.52
CA ALA A 129 -21.50 13.79 4.08
C ALA A 129 -22.23 13.30 5.35
N ARG A 130 -21.96 12.08 5.85
CA ARG A 130 -22.43 11.65 7.17
C ARG A 130 -21.67 12.41 8.27
N GLU A 131 -22.36 12.72 9.36
CA GLU A 131 -21.76 13.47 10.49
C GLU A 131 -20.52 12.73 11.00
N GLU A 132 -19.41 13.47 11.25
CA GLU A 132 -18.12 12.98 11.79
C GLU A 132 -18.24 12.12 13.08
N ASP A 133 -19.43 12.07 13.70
CA ASP A 133 -19.73 11.37 14.95
C ASP A 133 -20.34 9.95 14.77
N GLU A 134 -20.61 9.47 13.53
CA GLU A 134 -21.14 8.12 13.28
C GLU A 134 -20.04 7.10 12.95
N ASP A 135 -19.77 6.16 13.87
CA ASP A 135 -18.86 5.03 13.65
C ASP A 135 -19.45 4.01 12.65
N ASP A 136 -19.13 4.13 11.37
CA ASP A 136 -19.47 3.12 10.36
C ASP A 136 -18.51 1.92 10.49
N PHE A 137 -18.99 0.69 10.23
CA PHE A 137 -18.12 -0.50 10.14
C PHE A 137 -18.30 -1.23 8.81
N ILE A 138 -17.22 -1.69 8.17
CA ILE A 138 -17.31 -2.61 7.03
C ILE A 138 -17.13 -4.04 7.53
N ALA A 139 -18.13 -4.89 7.27
CA ALA A 139 -18.05 -6.33 7.49
C ALA A 139 -18.18 -7.06 6.16
N GLY A 140 -17.23 -7.93 5.81
CA GLY A 140 -17.24 -8.60 4.52
C GLY A 140 -16.56 -9.96 4.50
N PHE A 141 -16.88 -10.70 3.45
CA PHE A 141 -16.17 -11.90 3.04
C PHE A 141 -15.45 -11.63 1.72
N GLU A 142 -14.23 -12.13 1.63
CA GLU A 142 -13.41 -11.99 0.45
C GLU A 142 -12.85 -13.35 0.02
N TYR A 143 -12.97 -13.61 -1.27
CA TYR A 143 -12.24 -14.66 -1.97
C TYR A 143 -10.93 -14.07 -2.51
N VAL A 144 -9.82 -14.73 -2.19
CA VAL A 144 -8.47 -14.35 -2.62
C VAL A 144 -7.88 -15.49 -3.45
N ASP A 145 -7.34 -15.15 -4.61
CA ASP A 145 -6.70 -16.09 -5.51
C ASP A 145 -5.47 -15.45 -6.17
N SER A 146 -4.34 -16.16 -6.15
CA SER A 146 -3.12 -15.73 -6.81
C SER A 146 -2.94 -16.58 -8.06
N TRP A 147 -3.36 -16.05 -9.21
CA TRP A 147 -3.25 -16.75 -10.49
C TRP A 147 -1.79 -16.91 -10.94
N ALA A 148 -0.92 -16.01 -10.52
CA ALA A 148 0.54 -16.10 -10.64
C ALA A 148 1.21 -15.35 -9.48
N GLU A 149 2.50 -15.55 -9.25
CA GLU A 149 3.28 -14.87 -8.20
C GLU A 149 3.19 -13.33 -8.27
N PHE A 150 2.89 -12.79 -9.46
CA PHE A 150 2.81 -11.35 -9.73
C PHE A 150 1.39 -10.89 -10.12
N LEU A 151 0.39 -11.79 -10.10
CA LEU A 151 -0.99 -11.49 -10.50
C LEU A 151 -1.95 -11.98 -9.41
N ASN A 152 -2.52 -11.00 -8.70
CA ASN A 152 -3.46 -11.23 -7.61
C ASN A 152 -4.87 -10.86 -8.06
N PHE A 153 -5.81 -11.76 -7.77
CA PHE A 153 -7.23 -11.57 -7.99
C PHE A 153 -7.96 -11.65 -6.64
N ARG A 154 -8.85 -10.69 -6.42
CA ARG A 154 -9.72 -10.69 -5.23
C ARG A 154 -11.16 -10.41 -5.64
N ALA A 155 -12.10 -11.08 -5.00
CA ALA A 155 -13.52 -10.83 -5.18
C ALA A 155 -14.21 -10.91 -3.83
N GLY A 156 -15.01 -9.90 -3.49
CA GLY A 156 -15.62 -9.80 -2.17
C GLY A 156 -17.08 -9.38 -2.21
N ALA A 157 -17.78 -9.68 -1.14
CA ALA A 157 -19.10 -9.17 -0.85
C ALA A 157 -19.27 -8.98 0.66
N GLY A 158 -20.00 -7.93 1.03
CA GLY A 158 -20.18 -7.57 2.43
C GLY A 158 -21.26 -6.54 2.63
N VAL A 159 -21.25 -5.96 3.81
CA VAL A 159 -22.18 -4.90 4.23
C VAL A 159 -21.38 -3.84 4.96
N ILE A 160 -21.56 -2.59 4.53
CA ILE A 160 -21.21 -1.42 5.33
C ILE A 160 -22.34 -1.27 6.35
N VAL A 161 -21.98 -1.48 7.61
CA VAL A 161 -22.81 -1.44 8.81
C VAL A 161 -23.08 0.01 9.16
N GLN A 162 -23.90 0.63 8.32
CA GLN A 162 -24.54 1.92 8.55
C GLN A 162 -26.06 1.71 8.60
N TRP A 163 -26.83 2.71 9.00
CA TRP A 163 -28.30 2.64 8.88
C TRP A 163 -28.81 3.62 7.81
N PRO A 164 -29.51 3.15 6.76
CA PRO A 164 -29.80 1.75 6.43
C PRO A 164 -28.54 0.95 6.03
N PRO A 165 -28.51 -0.39 6.20
CA PRO A 165 -27.35 -1.19 5.82
C PRO A 165 -27.05 -1.09 4.33
N ASN A 166 -25.78 -0.90 3.99
CA ASN A 166 -25.32 -0.68 2.62
C ASN A 166 -24.51 -1.90 2.13
N PRO A 167 -25.15 -2.91 1.51
CA PRO A 167 -24.45 -4.05 0.96
C PRO A 167 -23.57 -3.65 -0.22
N PHE A 168 -22.43 -4.32 -0.36
CA PHE A 168 -21.50 -4.09 -1.45
C PHE A 168 -20.94 -5.39 -2.03
N THR A 169 -20.41 -5.29 -3.25
CA THR A 169 -19.57 -6.30 -3.87
C THR A 169 -18.40 -5.65 -4.59
N ARG A 170 -17.30 -6.37 -4.73
CA ARG A 170 -16.10 -5.88 -5.41
C ARG A 170 -15.36 -6.99 -6.13
N MET A 171 -14.56 -6.59 -7.10
CA MET A 171 -13.60 -7.41 -7.79
C MET A 171 -12.36 -6.57 -8.09
N ARG A 172 -11.19 -7.05 -7.68
CA ARG A 172 -9.92 -6.37 -7.86
C ARG A 172 -8.93 -7.29 -8.55
N ILE A 173 -8.16 -6.74 -9.48
CA ILE A 173 -7.02 -7.39 -10.10
C ILE A 173 -5.79 -6.50 -9.93
N ARG A 174 -4.68 -7.09 -9.47
CA ARG A 174 -3.40 -6.39 -9.31
C ARG A 174 -2.29 -7.14 -9.99
N ARG A 175 -1.45 -6.43 -10.73
CA ARG A 175 -0.28 -6.99 -11.41
C ARG A 175 0.98 -6.23 -11.06
N SER A 176 2.01 -6.95 -10.64
CA SER A 176 3.34 -6.41 -10.40
C SER A 176 4.29 -6.65 -11.57
N PHE A 177 5.10 -5.65 -11.88
CA PHE A 177 6.15 -5.66 -12.87
C PHE A 177 7.44 -5.20 -12.19
N PHE A 178 8.55 -5.91 -12.44
CA PHE A 178 9.85 -5.59 -11.88
C PHE A 178 10.77 -5.07 -12.99
N LEU A 179 11.28 -3.86 -12.83
CA LEU A 179 12.14 -3.14 -13.78
C LEU A 179 13.45 -2.76 -13.09
N GLY A 180 14.37 -3.70 -13.01
CA GLY A 180 15.58 -3.55 -12.18
C GLY A 180 15.20 -3.42 -10.72
N ASP A 181 15.62 -2.32 -10.08
CA ASP A 181 15.35 -2.05 -8.66
C ASP A 181 13.99 -1.39 -8.43
N TRP A 182 13.18 -1.22 -9.47
CA TRP A 182 11.83 -0.66 -9.38
C TRP A 182 10.79 -1.76 -9.46
N GLN A 183 9.74 -1.65 -8.64
CA GLN A 183 8.50 -2.36 -8.84
C GLN A 183 7.40 -1.38 -9.24
N LEU A 184 6.76 -1.67 -10.38
CA LEU A 184 5.51 -1.07 -10.80
C LEU A 184 4.38 -2.05 -10.48
N ARG A 185 3.40 -1.64 -9.70
CA ARG A 185 2.17 -2.38 -9.45
C ARG A 185 1.01 -1.59 -10.08
N LEU A 186 0.22 -2.28 -10.89
CA LEU A 186 -1.01 -1.74 -11.47
C LEU A 186 -2.19 -2.49 -10.87
N GLY A 187 -3.19 -1.74 -10.40
CA GLY A 187 -4.43 -2.27 -9.84
C GLY A 187 -5.64 -1.73 -10.59
N GLN A 188 -6.65 -2.58 -10.74
CA GLN A 188 -7.99 -2.17 -11.15
C GLN A 188 -9.01 -2.82 -10.22
N GLU A 189 -9.87 -2.00 -9.63
CA GLU A 189 -11.03 -2.45 -8.87
C GLU A 189 -12.32 -2.03 -9.57
N LEU A 190 -13.29 -2.94 -9.57
CA LEU A 190 -14.68 -2.69 -9.89
C LEU A 190 -15.49 -3.02 -8.65
N PHE A 191 -16.31 -2.09 -8.19
CA PHE A 191 -17.16 -2.29 -7.03
C PHE A 191 -18.56 -1.75 -7.26
N TRP A 192 -19.48 -2.20 -6.42
CA TRP A 192 -20.84 -1.70 -6.37
C TRP A 192 -21.31 -1.67 -4.91
N SER A 193 -21.95 -0.58 -4.49
CA SER A 193 -22.67 -0.50 -3.23
C SER A 193 -24.12 -0.09 -3.46
N HIS A 194 -25.00 -0.42 -2.51
CA HIS A 194 -26.41 -0.04 -2.59
C HIS A 194 -26.61 1.47 -2.60
N ASP A 195 -25.87 2.19 -1.76
CA ASP A 195 -26.06 3.62 -1.58
C ASP A 195 -25.39 4.44 -2.69
N ARG A 196 -24.20 4.03 -3.16
CA ARG A 196 -23.38 4.81 -4.12
C ARG A 196 -23.38 4.25 -5.54
N GLY A 197 -23.96 3.07 -5.75
CA GLY A 197 -24.00 2.43 -7.06
C GLY A 197 -22.63 1.86 -7.46
N PRO A 198 -22.36 1.68 -8.77
CA PRO A 198 -21.10 1.16 -9.23
C PRO A 198 -20.01 2.23 -9.20
N GLY A 199 -18.79 1.77 -8.96
CA GLY A 199 -17.58 2.57 -9.01
C GLY A 199 -16.41 1.75 -9.53
N THR A 200 -15.35 2.46 -9.90
CA THR A 200 -14.10 1.82 -10.31
C THR A 200 -12.90 2.60 -9.83
N GLU A 201 -11.86 1.89 -9.46
CA GLU A 201 -10.59 2.45 -9.03
C GLU A 201 -9.48 1.93 -9.94
N THR A 202 -8.61 2.83 -10.37
CA THR A 202 -7.33 2.50 -11.00
C THR A 202 -6.20 2.93 -10.09
N GLU A 203 -5.35 1.98 -9.72
CA GLU A 203 -4.18 2.19 -8.87
C GLU A 203 -2.91 2.02 -9.71
N MET A 204 -1.94 2.90 -9.51
CA MET A 204 -0.59 2.75 -10.03
C MET A 204 0.43 3.10 -8.96
N LEU A 205 1.20 2.09 -8.54
CA LEU A 205 2.18 2.21 -7.48
C LEU A 205 3.58 1.92 -8.03
N TRP A 206 4.49 2.85 -7.80
CA TRP A 206 5.92 2.73 -8.06
C TRP A 206 6.63 2.64 -6.73
N GLN A 207 7.51 1.67 -6.57
CA GLN A 207 8.32 1.56 -5.36
C GLN A 207 9.74 1.13 -5.64
N HIS A 208 10.66 1.62 -4.81
CA HIS A 208 12.09 1.44 -4.99
C HIS A 208 12.84 1.52 -3.64
N PRO A 209 13.60 0.50 -3.25
CA PRO A 209 14.55 0.59 -2.14
C PRO A 209 15.70 1.50 -2.57
N MET A 210 15.80 2.68 -1.95
CA MET A 210 16.86 3.63 -2.28
C MET A 210 18.21 3.17 -1.70
N ASP A 211 18.17 2.57 -0.51
CA ASP A 211 19.30 1.95 0.18
C ASP A 211 18.79 0.93 1.22
N GLU A 212 19.68 0.42 2.08
CA GLU A 212 19.36 -0.61 3.08
C GLU A 212 18.31 -0.17 4.13
N VAL A 213 18.10 1.15 4.31
CA VAL A 213 17.20 1.68 5.33
C VAL A 213 16.12 2.61 4.79
N HIS A 214 16.26 3.14 3.57
CA HIS A 214 15.31 4.05 2.94
C HIS A 214 14.54 3.39 1.80
N PHE A 215 13.23 3.58 1.79
CA PHE A 215 12.35 3.04 0.77
C PHE A 215 11.42 4.13 0.22
N PHE A 216 11.39 4.23 -1.10
CA PHE A 216 10.56 5.15 -1.85
C PHE A 216 9.27 4.48 -2.31
N ARG A 217 8.16 5.22 -2.24
CA ARG A 217 6.94 4.88 -2.95
C ARG A 217 6.31 6.12 -3.55
N ALA A 218 5.81 6.00 -4.77
CA ALA A 218 4.89 6.96 -5.38
C ALA A 218 3.64 6.19 -5.79
N GLN A 219 2.48 6.66 -5.40
CA GLN A 219 1.21 6.01 -5.73
C GLN A 219 0.25 7.04 -6.32
N THR A 220 -0.40 6.64 -7.40
CA THR A 220 -1.42 7.39 -8.10
C THR A 220 -2.71 6.58 -8.07
N ASP A 221 -3.79 7.22 -7.64
CA ASP A 221 -5.09 6.60 -7.49
C ASP A 221 -6.11 7.44 -8.27
N ALA A 222 -7.02 6.77 -8.97
CA ALA A 222 -8.13 7.42 -9.67
C ALA A 222 -9.41 6.60 -9.46
N THR A 223 -10.36 7.17 -8.71
CA THR A 223 -11.64 6.54 -8.36
C THR A 223 -12.77 7.27 -9.05
N TYR A 224 -13.52 6.57 -9.90
CA TYR A 224 -14.75 7.08 -10.49
C TYR A 224 -15.97 6.50 -9.76
N LEU A 225 -16.90 7.38 -9.37
CA LEU A 225 -18.17 7.01 -8.78
C LEU A 225 -19.32 7.45 -9.70
N GLU A 226 -20.12 6.49 -10.18
CA GLU A 226 -21.21 6.79 -11.13
C GLU A 226 -22.26 7.74 -10.53
N ARG A 227 -22.56 7.60 -9.24
CA ARG A 227 -23.60 8.40 -8.58
C ARG A 227 -23.26 9.89 -8.46
N ASP A 228 -21.97 10.20 -8.28
CA ASP A 228 -21.51 11.58 -8.17
C ASP A 228 -21.13 12.16 -9.54
N ASP A 229 -20.91 11.29 -10.53
CA ASP A 229 -20.32 11.63 -11.82
C ASP A 229 -18.96 12.34 -11.68
N THR A 230 -18.22 11.99 -10.62
CA THR A 230 -16.94 12.59 -10.25
C THR A 230 -15.83 11.54 -10.23
N VAL A 231 -14.66 11.95 -10.71
CA VAL A 231 -13.39 11.21 -10.55
C VAL A 231 -12.57 11.89 -9.45
N TYR A 232 -12.26 11.13 -8.42
CA TYR A 232 -11.35 11.48 -7.33
C TYR A 232 -9.95 11.02 -7.69
N TYR A 233 -8.98 11.93 -7.63
CA TYR A 233 -7.59 11.68 -7.94
C TYR A 233 -6.74 11.84 -6.69
N GLY A 234 -5.88 10.85 -6.43
CA GLY A 234 -4.84 10.90 -5.41
C GLY A 234 -3.47 10.76 -6.04
N GLN A 235 -2.52 11.58 -5.58
CA GLN A 235 -1.10 11.39 -5.85
C GLN A 235 -0.34 11.52 -4.54
N GLN A 236 0.34 10.46 -4.14
CA GLN A 236 1.14 10.43 -2.92
C GLN A 236 2.59 10.05 -3.21
N PHE A 237 3.49 10.62 -2.41
CA PHE A 237 4.90 10.32 -2.38
C PHE A 237 5.29 10.01 -0.93
N LEU A 238 5.93 8.86 -0.74
CA LEU A 238 6.33 8.35 0.56
C LEU A 238 7.84 8.07 0.54
N ILE A 239 8.50 8.50 1.61
CA ILE A 239 9.85 8.09 1.92
C ILE A 239 9.82 7.50 3.32
N SER A 240 10.02 6.20 3.42
CA SER A 240 10.15 5.55 4.71
C SER A 240 11.61 5.32 5.06
N ARG A 241 11.91 5.37 6.35
CA ARG A 241 13.21 5.03 6.91
C ARG A 241 13.02 4.03 8.03
N ARG A 242 13.63 2.85 7.87
CA ARG A 242 13.69 1.84 8.91
C ARG A 242 14.79 2.18 9.92
N LEU A 243 14.42 2.41 11.17
CA LEU A 243 15.35 2.75 12.25
C LEU A 243 15.74 1.52 13.08
N ALA A 244 14.80 0.60 13.26
CA ALA A 244 14.99 -0.69 13.91
C ALA A 244 13.97 -1.69 13.33
N PRO A 245 14.05 -2.99 13.67
CA PRO A 245 13.04 -3.98 13.26
C PRO A 245 11.58 -3.55 13.40
N ARG A 246 11.24 -2.82 14.47
CA ARG A 246 9.89 -2.35 14.79
C ARG A 246 9.83 -0.84 15.02
N GLN A 247 10.77 -0.09 14.45
CA GLN A 247 10.78 1.36 14.57
C GLN A 247 11.05 1.96 13.21
N GLY A 248 10.22 2.92 12.81
CA GLY A 248 10.35 3.56 11.52
C GLY A 248 9.93 5.02 11.56
N LEU A 249 10.35 5.72 10.52
CA LEU A 249 9.82 7.02 10.11
C LEU A 249 9.21 6.89 8.72
N LEU A 250 8.15 7.63 8.46
CA LEU A 250 7.56 7.75 7.13
C LEU A 250 7.20 9.21 6.89
N TYR A 251 7.79 9.78 5.86
CA TYR A 251 7.48 11.11 5.37
C TYR A 251 6.50 10.97 4.22
N ARG A 252 5.42 11.74 4.23
CA ARG A 252 4.46 11.75 3.14
C ARG A 252 4.20 13.16 2.64
N LEU A 253 4.05 13.26 1.32
CA LEU A 253 3.44 14.37 0.62
C LEU A 253 2.33 13.83 -0.29
N ALA A 254 1.11 14.32 -0.13
CA ALA A 254 -0.05 13.89 -0.91
C ALA A 254 -0.80 15.08 -1.51
N PHE A 255 -1.37 14.85 -2.68
CA PHE A 255 -2.16 15.80 -3.46
C PHE A 255 -3.47 15.12 -3.85
N TYR A 256 -4.58 15.83 -3.66
CA TYR A 256 -5.91 15.36 -4.03
C TYR A 256 -6.55 16.32 -5.01
N SER A 257 -7.41 15.78 -5.87
CA SER A 257 -8.15 16.53 -6.87
C SER A 257 -9.44 15.81 -7.22
N GLN A 258 -10.44 16.55 -7.71
CA GLN A 258 -11.75 16.03 -8.08
C GLN A 258 -12.13 16.63 -9.45
N SER A 259 -12.73 15.82 -10.34
CA SER A 259 -12.92 16.22 -11.74
C SER A 259 -13.94 17.34 -11.97
N ASP A 260 -14.87 17.51 -11.06
CA ASP A 260 -15.92 18.54 -11.04
C ASP A 260 -15.40 19.90 -10.58
N GLU A 261 -14.23 19.93 -9.94
CA GLU A 261 -13.57 21.15 -9.52
C GLU A 261 -12.61 21.66 -10.61
N GLY A 262 -12.88 22.84 -11.18
CA GLY A 262 -12.08 23.45 -12.27
C GLY A 262 -10.65 23.88 -11.89
N THR A 263 -10.08 23.35 -10.82
CA THR A 263 -8.75 23.62 -10.26
C THR A 263 -7.88 22.36 -10.27
N PRO A 264 -6.54 22.48 -10.28
CA PRO A 264 -5.68 21.30 -10.35
C PRO A 264 -5.72 20.43 -9.08
N PHE A 265 -5.99 21.00 -7.90
CA PHE A 265 -6.00 20.29 -6.62
C PHE A 265 -7.11 20.81 -5.70
N THR A 266 -7.68 19.93 -4.89
CA THR A 266 -8.66 20.21 -3.83
C THR A 266 -8.00 20.28 -2.46
N ARG A 267 -6.90 19.55 -2.27
CA ARG A 267 -6.24 19.41 -0.97
C ARG A 267 -4.79 18.99 -1.13
N VAL A 268 -3.92 19.53 -0.28
CA VAL A 268 -2.50 19.12 -0.19
C VAL A 268 -2.18 18.76 1.24
N VAL A 269 -1.50 17.64 1.44
CA VAL A 269 -1.20 17.08 2.74
C VAL A 269 0.29 16.80 2.86
N TYR A 270 0.88 17.16 3.99
CA TYR A 270 2.24 16.76 4.35
C TYR A 270 2.31 16.33 5.81
N ASP A 271 2.91 15.17 6.07
CA ASP A 271 3.03 14.63 7.42
C ASP A 271 4.27 13.77 7.62
N LEU A 272 4.61 13.59 8.91
CA LEU A 272 5.67 12.71 9.38
C LEU A 272 5.07 11.71 10.35
N ARG A 273 5.09 10.43 10.01
CA ARG A 273 4.76 9.34 10.93
C ARG A 273 5.99 8.82 11.62
N TRP A 274 5.98 8.82 12.94
CA TRP A 274 6.96 8.13 13.77
C TRP A 274 6.28 7.03 14.58
N ARG A 275 6.62 5.78 14.28
CA ARG A 275 6.00 4.60 14.89
C ARG A 275 7.04 3.73 15.59
N ARG A 276 6.72 3.27 16.80
CA ARG A 276 7.59 2.41 17.62
C ARG A 276 6.81 1.56 18.63
N PRO A 277 7.39 0.44 19.12
CA PRO A 277 6.88 -0.24 20.29
C PRO A 277 7.05 0.63 21.54
N VAL A 278 6.03 0.56 22.41
CA VAL A 278 6.01 1.22 23.72
C VAL A 278 5.81 0.25 24.87
N TYR A 279 5.15 -0.88 24.62
CA TYR A 279 5.03 -1.94 25.62
C TYR A 279 5.11 -3.31 24.95
N SER A 280 6.16 -4.06 25.31
CA SER A 280 6.51 -5.29 24.58
C SER A 280 6.60 -5.04 23.06
N ASP A 281 6.54 -6.10 22.26
CA ASP A 281 6.57 -6.02 20.80
C ASP A 281 5.18 -5.95 20.15
N TRP A 282 4.11 -5.89 20.95
CA TRP A 282 2.72 -5.97 20.48
C TRP A 282 1.90 -4.70 20.76
N VAL A 283 2.42 -3.75 21.54
CA VAL A 283 1.82 -2.41 21.70
C VAL A 283 2.70 -1.38 21.04
N LEU A 284 2.16 -0.73 20.02
CA LEU A 284 2.80 0.31 19.22
C LEU A 284 2.22 1.68 19.60
N MET A 285 3.06 2.69 19.50
CA MET A 285 2.65 4.09 19.53
C MET A 285 3.08 4.74 18.23
N GLU A 286 2.21 5.59 17.72
CA GLU A 286 2.47 6.43 16.56
C GLU A 286 2.24 7.91 16.92
N LEU A 287 3.17 8.75 16.50
CA LEU A 287 3.04 10.20 16.54
C LEU A 287 3.11 10.72 15.11
N ARG A 288 2.10 11.51 14.72
CA ARG A 288 1.99 12.04 13.35
C ARG A 288 1.67 13.53 13.34
N PRO A 289 2.68 14.40 13.45
CA PRO A 289 2.50 15.80 13.07
C PRO A 289 2.31 15.94 11.56
N GLY A 290 1.44 16.84 11.17
CA GLY A 290 1.20 17.17 9.77
C GLY A 290 0.63 18.56 9.56
N PHE A 291 0.53 18.91 8.30
CA PHE A 291 -0.13 20.11 7.82
C PHE A 291 -1.09 19.72 6.70
N ASP A 292 -2.28 20.30 6.78
CA ASP A 292 -3.28 20.24 5.74
C ASP A 292 -3.45 21.61 5.08
N PHE A 293 -3.75 21.59 3.79
CA PHE A 293 -4.01 22.78 2.99
C PHE A 293 -5.25 22.50 2.14
N PRO A 294 -6.45 22.65 2.72
CA PRO A 294 -7.69 22.36 2.02
C PRO A 294 -8.13 23.60 1.21
N ARG A 295 -8.72 23.38 0.04
CA ARG A 295 -9.06 24.45 -0.91
C ARG A 295 -10.18 25.36 -0.42
N ASP A 296 -11.17 24.81 0.26
CA ASP A 296 -12.31 25.52 0.85
C ASP A 296 -11.89 26.58 1.87
N GLU A 297 -10.72 26.41 2.49
CA GLU A 297 -10.06 27.39 3.36
C GLU A 297 -8.94 28.16 2.63
N ASP A 298 -9.05 28.34 1.31
CA ASP A 298 -8.06 29.07 0.46
C ASP A 298 -6.62 28.52 0.58
N PHE A 299 -6.45 27.23 0.86
CA PHE A 299 -5.18 26.58 1.16
C PHE A 299 -4.46 27.20 2.38
N GLU A 300 -5.21 27.71 3.37
CA GLU A 300 -4.63 28.11 4.65
C GLU A 300 -4.04 26.89 5.36
N MET A 301 -2.82 27.04 5.89
CA MET A 301 -2.12 25.97 6.61
C MET A 301 -2.86 25.61 7.90
N GLN A 302 -3.37 24.38 7.96
CA GLN A 302 -4.00 23.80 9.15
C GLN A 302 -3.04 22.80 9.80
N PRO A 303 -2.41 23.13 10.95
CA PRO A 303 -1.57 22.19 11.67
C PRO A 303 -2.42 21.13 12.39
N ARG A 304 -1.97 19.89 12.32
CA ARG A 304 -2.61 18.74 12.95
C ARG A 304 -1.57 17.82 13.59
N VAL A 305 -1.95 17.15 14.68
CA VAL A 305 -1.11 16.14 15.34
C VAL A 305 -1.98 14.96 15.75
N PHE A 306 -1.65 13.78 15.25
CA PHE A 306 -2.25 12.53 15.70
C PHE A 306 -1.33 11.84 16.70
N LEU A 307 -1.92 11.32 17.77
CA LEU A 307 -1.28 10.40 18.70
C LEU A 307 -2.10 9.12 18.74
N THR A 308 -1.49 8.02 18.35
CA THR A 308 -2.16 6.73 18.30
C THR A 308 -1.46 5.68 19.13
N VAL A 309 -2.24 4.86 19.82
CA VAL A 309 -1.77 3.66 20.52
C VAL A 309 -2.51 2.46 19.97
N GLU A 310 -1.75 1.47 19.53
CA GLU A 310 -2.29 0.28 18.86
C GLU A 310 -1.78 -0.99 19.51
N ALA A 311 -2.67 -1.95 19.71
CA ALA A 311 -2.35 -3.30 20.15
C ALA A 311 -2.61 -4.31 19.01
N LEU A 312 -1.60 -5.14 18.73
CA LEU A 312 -1.62 -6.16 17.68
C LEU A 312 -1.67 -7.57 18.28
N PHE A 313 -2.64 -8.36 17.83
CA PHE A 313 -2.84 -9.76 18.19
C PHE A 313 -3.03 -10.60 16.93
N GLY A 314 -2.68 -11.89 16.98
CA GLY A 314 -2.88 -12.79 15.83
C GLY A 314 -1.65 -13.61 15.47
N ASP A 315 -1.72 -14.28 14.32
CA ASP A 315 -0.57 -14.99 13.75
C ASP A 315 0.52 -13.96 13.47
N ARG A 316 1.53 -13.96 14.35
CA ARG A 316 2.73 -13.17 14.16
C ARG A 316 3.38 -13.68 12.89
N GLN A 317 3.26 -12.94 11.79
CA GLN A 317 4.37 -12.89 10.87
C GLN A 317 5.51 -12.22 11.61
N GLU A 318 6.28 -13.04 12.33
CA GLU A 318 7.66 -12.73 12.59
C GLU A 318 8.26 -12.40 11.23
N TYR A 319 8.49 -11.10 10.99
CA TYR A 319 9.52 -10.67 10.06
C TYR A 319 10.85 -11.14 10.69
N GLU A 320 11.10 -12.45 10.66
CA GLU A 320 12.39 -13.04 10.93
C GLU A 320 13.32 -12.57 9.81
N TYR A 321 14.45 -12.00 10.24
CA TYR A 321 15.45 -11.36 9.40
C TYR A 321 16.47 -12.34 8.85
#